data_AF-A0A7W9TWL9-F1
#
_entry.id   AF-A0A7W9TWL9-F1
#
_cell.length_a   1.000
_cell.length_b   1.000
_cell.length_c   1.000
_cell.angle_alpha   90.00
_cell.angle_beta   90.00
_cell.angle_gamma   90.00
#
_symmetry.space_group_name_H-M   'P 1'
#
loop_
_entity.id
_entity.type
_entity.pdbx_description
1 polymer ?
#
loop_
_entity_poly.entity_id
_entity_poly.type
_entity_poly.pdbx_seq_one_letter_code
_entity_poly.pdbx_strand_id
1 'polypeptide(L)'
;MIIAIACIQLRLLCNVIDGLVAVEGGKKSIAGPIFNEFPDRIADSVLLVAAGYGVGLPSLGWAAALFAALTAYVRVFGGSVGVPQRFIGPMAKQHRMALLTLACVATIVEIMLHRHPVCLAAALAIIAAGSALTCVTRTRALVQDLHRITEEKTHA
;
A
#
# COMPACT_ATOMS: atom_id res chain seq x y z
N MET A 1 -15.05 11.95 -6.49
CA MET A 1 -13.65 11.97 -6.98
C MET A 1 -12.82 13.09 -6.37
N ILE A 2 -13.26 14.35 -6.40
CA ILE A 2 -12.51 15.48 -5.79
C ILE A 2 -12.24 15.26 -4.29
N ILE A 3 -13.24 14.81 -3.52
CA ILE A 3 -13.08 14.48 -2.10
C ILE A 3 -12.04 13.36 -1.92
N ALA A 4 -12.05 12.33 -2.77
CA ALA A 4 -11.08 11.23 -2.71
C ALA A 4 -9.64 11.72 -2.96
N ILE A 5 -9.45 12.59 -3.96
CA ILE A 5 -8.14 13.22 -4.25
C ILE A 5 -7.68 14.06 -3.05
N ALA A 6 -8.55 14.90 -2.50
CA ALA A 6 -8.23 15.74 -1.34
C ALA A 6 -7.84 14.88 -0.12
N CYS A 7 -8.57 13.81 0.17
CA CYS A 7 -8.24 12.88 1.25
C CYS A 7 -6.91 12.15 1.01
N ILE A 8 -6.61 11.72 -0.22
CA ILE A 8 -5.33 11.07 -0.54
C ILE A 8 -4.16 12.04 -0.35
N GLN A 9 -4.29 13.28 -0.82
CA GLN A 9 -3.23 14.29 -0.72
C GLN A 9 -3.02 14.78 0.71
N LEU A 10 -4.10 15.05 1.45
CA LEU A 10 -4.02 15.42 2.86
C LEU A 10 -3.34 14.32 3.68
N ARG A 11 -3.63 13.06 3.37
CA ARG A 11 -2.99 11.91 4.01
C ARG A 11 -1.50 11.80 3.68
N LEU A 12 -1.09 12.09 2.44
CA LEU A 12 0.32 12.14 2.08
C LEU A 12 1.03 13.26 2.86
N LEU A 13 0.39 14.42 2.98
CA LEU A 13 0.91 15.56 3.74
C LEU A 13 1.06 15.24 5.22
N CYS A 14 0.05 14.67 5.88
CA CYS A 14 0.13 14.23 7.28
C CYS A 14 1.27 13.22 7.48
N ASN A 15 1.39 12.23 6.59
CA ASN A 15 2.45 11.23 6.66
C ASN A 15 3.86 11.82 6.57
N VAL A 16 4.05 12.89 5.78
CA VAL A 16 5.35 13.58 5.67
C VAL A 16 5.62 14.45 6.89
N ILE A 17 4.62 15.20 7.37
CA ILE A 17 4.74 16.05 8.56
C ILE A 17 5.04 15.21 9.80
N ASP A 18 4.32 14.10 10.02
CA ASP A 18 4.56 13.21 11.16
C ASP A 18 5.96 12.57 11.10
N GLY A 19 6.42 12.23 9.89
CA GLY A 19 7.78 11.73 9.66
C GLY A 19 8.85 12.76 9.98
N LEU A 20 8.66 14.01 9.56
CA LEU A 20 9.58 15.12 9.83
C LEU A 20 9.63 15.45 11.32
N VAL A 21 8.47 15.58 11.96
CA VAL A 21 8.35 15.86 13.40
C VAL A 21 8.97 14.76 14.25
N ALA A 22 8.85 13.49 13.84
CA ALA A 22 9.48 12.38 14.57
C ALA A 22 11.02 12.39 14.47
N VAL A 23 11.57 12.85 13.34
CA VAL A 23 13.02 12.91 13.09
C VAL A 23 13.63 14.16 13.73
N GLU A 24 13.07 15.34 13.47
CA GLU A 24 13.59 16.62 13.96
C GLU A 24 13.25 16.85 15.43
N GLY A 25 12.11 16.35 15.91
CA GLY A 25 11.71 16.47 17.31
C GLY A 25 12.40 15.50 18.26
N GLY A 26 13.27 14.61 17.76
CA GLY A 26 13.92 13.56 18.57
C GLY A 26 12.97 12.54 19.20
N LYS A 27 11.66 12.60 18.87
CA LYS A 27 10.59 11.76 19.42
C LYS A 27 10.38 10.49 18.60
N LYS A 28 11.46 9.81 18.20
CA LYS A 28 11.36 8.46 17.64
C LYS A 28 10.93 7.48 18.73
N SER A 29 9.62 7.32 18.88
CA SER A 29 9.03 6.33 19.78
C SER A 29 8.98 4.96 19.12
N ILE A 30 9.23 3.91 19.90
CA ILE A 30 9.06 2.50 19.51
C ILE A 30 7.60 2.23 19.06
N ALA A 31 6.62 2.96 19.61
CA ALA A 31 5.21 2.84 19.25
C ALA A 31 4.80 3.72 18.05
N GLY A 32 5.63 4.68 17.62
CA GLY A 32 5.32 5.62 16.54
C GLY A 32 4.90 4.96 15.22
N PRO A 33 5.58 3.88 14.76
CA PRO A 33 5.17 3.14 13.56
C PRO A 33 3.76 2.56 13.64
N ILE A 34 3.26 2.20 14.83
CA ILE A 34 1.91 1.64 14.99
C ILE A 34 0.87 2.71 14.69
N PHE A 35 1.03 3.90 15.26
CA PHE A 35 0.09 5.01 15.08
C PHE A 35 0.10 5.58 13.65
N ASN A 36 1.21 5.46 12.92
CA ASN A 36 1.26 5.85 11.50
C ASN A 36 0.78 4.74 10.58
N GLU A 37 1.24 3.50 10.76
CA GLU A 37 0.95 2.44 9.80
C GLU A 37 -0.46 1.87 9.92
N PHE A 38 -1.02 1.74 11.12
CA PHE A 38 -2.31 1.08 11.32
C PHE A 38 -3.49 1.87 10.73
N PRO A 39 -3.70 3.16 11.06
CA PRO A 39 -4.75 3.97 10.45
C PRO A 39 -4.56 4.09 8.94
N ASP A 40 -3.30 4.13 8.49
CA ASP A 40 -2.97 4.11 7.08
C ASP A 40 -3.50 2.87 6.35
N ARG A 41 -3.45 1.67 6.95
CA ARG A 41 -3.97 0.46 6.29
C ARG A 41 -5.48 0.46 6.18
N ILE A 42 -6.16 0.95 7.21
CA ILE A 42 -7.61 1.10 7.18
C ILE A 42 -7.99 2.08 6.07
N ALA A 43 -7.34 3.25 6.02
CA ALA A 43 -7.60 4.25 5.00
C ALA A 43 -7.29 3.76 3.57
N ASP A 44 -6.20 3.00 3.35
CA ASP A 44 -5.86 2.43 2.03
C ASP A 44 -6.95 1.45 1.57
N SER A 45 -7.43 0.60 2.48
CA SER A 45 -8.48 -0.38 2.17
C SER A 45 -9.81 0.30 1.84
N VAL A 46 -10.22 1.30 2.64
CA VAL A 46 -11.45 2.06 2.41
C VAL A 46 -11.41 2.78 1.06
N LEU A 47 -10.29 3.41 0.70
CA LEU A 47 -10.13 4.12 -0.57
C LEU A 47 -10.20 3.17 -1.78
N LEU A 48 -9.55 2.00 -1.71
CA LEU A 48 -9.56 1.02 -2.80
C LEU A 48 -10.94 0.39 -2.98
N VAL A 49 -11.62 0.05 -1.89
CA VAL A 49 -13.00 -0.48 -1.95
C VAL A 49 -13.94 0.59 -2.51
N ALA A 50 -13.89 1.81 -2.00
CA ALA A 50 -14.72 2.92 -2.49
C ALA A 50 -14.47 3.22 -3.98
N ALA A 51 -13.22 3.15 -4.43
CA ALA A 51 -12.89 3.28 -5.86
C ALA A 51 -13.52 2.17 -6.70
N GLY A 52 -13.51 0.92 -6.22
CA GLY A 52 -14.18 -0.21 -6.88
C GLY A 52 -15.68 -0.01 -7.05
N TYR A 53 -16.35 0.48 -6.01
CA TYR A 53 -17.76 0.90 -6.11
C TYR A 53 -17.95 2.06 -7.09
N GLY A 54 -17.03 3.03 -7.11
CA GLY A 54 -17.07 4.19 -8.01
C GLY A 54 -16.99 3.86 -9.50
N VAL A 55 -16.43 2.70 -9.88
CA VAL A 55 -16.36 2.23 -11.28
C VAL A 55 -17.29 1.05 -11.58
N GLY A 56 -18.15 0.65 -10.64
CA GLY A 56 -19.05 -0.49 -10.80
C GLY A 56 -18.36 -1.87 -10.74
N LEU A 57 -17.12 -1.95 -10.25
CA LEU A 57 -16.34 -3.18 -10.10
C LEU A 57 -15.96 -3.41 -8.62
N PRO A 58 -16.93 -3.69 -7.73
CA PRO A 58 -16.68 -3.82 -6.30
C PRO A 58 -15.74 -5.00 -5.98
N SER A 59 -15.84 -6.12 -6.70
CA SER A 59 -14.97 -7.29 -6.53
C SER A 59 -13.49 -6.93 -6.75
N LEU A 60 -13.21 -6.07 -7.73
CA LEU A 60 -11.85 -5.60 -8.01
C LEU A 60 -11.32 -4.67 -6.91
N GLY A 61 -12.17 -3.77 -6.39
CA GLY A 61 -11.82 -2.91 -5.25
C GLY A 61 -11.48 -3.71 -3.99
N TRP A 62 -12.29 -4.72 -3.68
CA TRP A 62 -12.03 -5.65 -2.57
C TRP A 62 -10.75 -6.48 -2.78
N ALA A 63 -10.52 -7.01 -3.99
CA ALA A 63 -9.29 -7.73 -4.30
C ALA A 63 -8.05 -6.84 -4.15
N ALA A 64 -8.11 -5.59 -4.65
CA ALA A 64 -7.04 -4.62 -4.50
C ALA A 64 -6.75 -4.31 -3.03
N ALA A 65 -7.79 -4.09 -2.22
CA ALA A 65 -7.67 -3.85 -0.78
C ALA A 65 -7.04 -5.04 -0.04
N LEU A 66 -7.51 -6.25 -0.33
CA LEU A 66 -6.99 -7.48 0.29
C LEU A 66 -5.51 -7.69 -0.04
N PHE A 67 -5.12 -7.60 -1.31
CA PHE A 67 -3.72 -7.74 -1.68
C PHE A 67 -2.87 -6.60 -1.11
N ALA A 68 -3.38 -5.36 -1.09
CA ALA A 68 -2.68 -4.24 -0.49
C ALA A 68 -2.44 -4.43 1.02
N ALA A 69 -3.41 -4.98 1.76
CA ALA A 69 -3.27 -5.34 3.17
C ALA A 69 -2.27 -6.50 3.34
N LEU A 70 -2.37 -7.54 2.49
CA LEU A 70 -1.50 -8.70 2.55
C LEU A 70 -0.01 -8.33 2.33
N THR A 71 0.29 -7.38 1.43
CA THR A 71 1.68 -6.90 1.25
C THR A 71 2.28 -6.31 2.53
N ALA A 72 1.45 -5.66 3.35
CA ALA A 72 1.87 -5.10 4.64
C ALA A 72 1.98 -6.20 5.70
N TYR A 73 1.03 -7.13 5.73
CA TYR A 73 1.05 -8.30 6.61
C TYR A 73 2.32 -9.13 6.43
N VAL A 74 2.68 -9.51 5.19
CA VAL A 74 3.89 -10.32 4.92
C VAL A 74 5.16 -9.64 5.46
N ARG A 75 5.23 -8.30 5.38
CA ARG A 75 6.36 -7.54 5.92
C ARG A 75 6.40 -7.58 7.46
N VAL A 76 5.25 -7.37 8.11
CA VAL A 76 5.16 -7.41 9.58
C VAL A 76 5.41 -8.82 10.10
N PHE A 77 4.87 -9.83 9.42
CA PHE A 77 5.11 -11.24 9.69
C PHE A 77 6.61 -11.57 9.60
N GLY A 78 7.29 -11.11 8.54
CA GLY A 78 8.74 -11.25 8.40
C GLY A 78 9.51 -10.67 9.59
N GLY A 79 9.12 -9.48 10.06
CA GLY A 79 9.68 -8.89 11.28
C GLY A 79 9.44 -9.72 12.55
N SER A 80 8.25 -10.33 12.67
CA SER A 80 7.91 -11.16 13.84
C SER A 80 8.69 -12.48 13.91
N VAL A 81 9.13 -13.01 12.76
CA VAL A 81 9.99 -14.21 12.70
C VAL A 81 11.49 -13.89 12.77
N GLY A 82 11.86 -12.64 13.08
CA GLY A 82 13.24 -12.23 13.30
C GLY A 82 14.02 -11.87 12.03
N VAL A 83 13.35 -11.77 10.87
CA VAL A 83 13.98 -11.34 9.61
C VAL A 83 13.85 -9.82 9.48
N PRO A 84 14.92 -9.08 9.09
CA PRO A 84 14.84 -7.64 8.88
C PRO A 84 13.75 -7.29 7.85
N GLN A 85 12.93 -6.29 8.17
CA GLN A 85 11.83 -5.89 7.29
C GLN A 85 12.36 -5.34 5.97
N ARG A 86 12.03 -6.02 4.87
CA ARG A 86 12.40 -5.59 3.51
C ARG A 86 11.25 -4.86 2.82
N PHE A 87 11.54 -3.67 2.31
CA PHE A 87 10.62 -2.84 1.53
C PHE A 87 10.70 -3.13 0.02
N ILE A 88 10.97 -4.38 -0.36
CA ILE A 88 11.16 -4.79 -1.75
C ILE A 88 9.79 -5.05 -2.41
N GLY A 89 9.65 -4.69 -3.69
CA GLY A 89 8.49 -4.99 -4.53
C GLY A 89 8.14 -3.86 -5.50
N PRO A 90 7.59 -4.16 -6.70
CA PRO A 90 7.29 -3.15 -7.71
C PRO A 90 6.21 -2.15 -7.26
N MET A 91 5.30 -2.57 -6.38
CA MET A 91 4.17 -1.78 -5.92
C MET A 91 4.41 -1.21 -4.51
N ALA A 92 5.37 -0.31 -4.38
CA ALA A 92 5.58 0.42 -3.14
C ALA A 92 4.35 1.27 -2.76
N LYS A 93 4.18 1.55 -1.45
CA LYS A 93 3.04 2.32 -0.92
C LYS A 93 2.84 3.66 -1.63
N GLN A 94 3.93 4.36 -1.93
CA GLN A 94 3.89 5.64 -2.65
C GLN A 94 3.44 5.49 -4.11
N HIS A 95 3.86 4.43 -4.81
CA HIS A 95 3.40 4.16 -6.18
C HIS A 95 1.89 3.89 -6.24
N ARG A 96 1.33 3.17 -5.25
CA ARG A 96 -0.12 2.93 -5.16
C ARG A 96 -0.91 4.24 -5.02
N MET A 97 -0.46 5.13 -4.15
CA MET A 97 -1.11 6.42 -3.93
C MET A 97 -1.00 7.36 -5.13
N ALA A 98 0.17 7.41 -5.77
CA ALA A 98 0.37 8.23 -6.97
C ALA A 98 -0.54 7.74 -8.12
N LEU A 99 -0.57 6.42 -8.36
CA LEU A 99 -1.40 5.83 -9.41
C LEU A 99 -2.89 6.07 -9.16
N LEU A 100 -3.36 5.88 -7.91
CA LEU A 100 -4.77 6.11 -7.55
C LEU A 100 -5.16 7.60 -7.69
N THR A 101 -4.26 8.52 -7.36
CA THR A 101 -4.49 9.97 -7.54
C THR A 101 -4.61 10.32 -9.02
N LEU A 102 -3.65 9.88 -9.85
CA LEU A 102 -3.65 10.12 -11.29
C LEU A 102 -4.90 9.54 -11.94
N ALA A 103 -5.30 8.33 -11.54
CA ALA A 103 -6.51 7.68 -12.03
C ALA A 103 -7.78 8.45 -11.65
N CYS A 104 -7.87 8.99 -10.42
CA CYS A 104 -8.98 9.86 -10.02
C CYS A 104 -9.06 11.13 -10.87
N VAL A 105 -7.91 11.77 -11.17
CA VAL A 105 -7.85 12.96 -12.03
C VAL A 105 -8.28 12.62 -13.47
N ALA A 106 -7.73 11.55 -14.04
CA ALA A 106 -8.10 11.08 -15.37
C ALA A 106 -9.59 10.74 -15.46
N THR A 107 -10.16 10.15 -14.41
CA THR A 107 -11.59 9.83 -14.33
C THR A 107 -12.47 11.08 -14.31
N ILE A 108 -12.02 12.17 -13.66
CA ILE A 108 -12.74 13.45 -13.73
C ILE A 108 -12.78 13.93 -15.19
N VAL A 109 -11.68 13.84 -15.92
CA VAL A 109 -11.63 14.20 -17.35
C VAL A 109 -12.53 13.28 -18.19
N GLU A 110 -12.50 11.97 -17.95
CA GLU A 110 -13.37 11.00 -18.64
C GLU A 110 -14.85 11.32 -18.43
N ILE A 111 -15.26 11.62 -17.19
CA ILE A 111 -16.64 12.00 -16.86
C ILE A 111 -17.04 13.31 -17.55
N MET A 112 -16.16 14.32 -17.57
CA MET A 112 -16.41 15.59 -18.29
C MET A 112 -16.57 15.37 -19.80
N LEU A 113 -15.89 14.37 -20.36
CA LEU A 113 -16.01 13.96 -21.76
C LEU A 113 -17.12 12.93 -22.00
N HIS A 114 -17.97 12.64 -21.01
CA HIS A 114 -19.05 11.62 -21.07
C HIS A 114 -18.56 10.21 -21.46
N ARG A 115 -17.31 9.88 -21.11
CA ARG A 115 -16.71 8.56 -21.34
C ARG A 115 -16.86 7.67 -20.10
N HIS A 116 -16.86 6.36 -20.32
CA HIS A 116 -16.83 5.40 -19.23
C HIS A 116 -15.50 5.53 -18.45
N PRO A 117 -15.49 5.39 -17.11
CA PRO A 117 -14.31 5.59 -16.27
C PRO A 117 -13.30 4.43 -16.36
N VAL A 118 -12.64 4.28 -17.50
CA VAL A 118 -11.72 3.17 -17.79
C VAL A 118 -10.41 3.34 -17.02
N CYS A 119 -9.95 4.58 -16.82
CA CYS A 119 -8.69 4.85 -16.14
C CYS A 119 -8.67 4.35 -14.68
N LEU A 120 -9.76 4.55 -13.92
CA LEU A 120 -9.84 4.10 -12.53
C LEU A 120 -9.98 2.58 -12.41
N ALA A 121 -10.71 1.94 -13.33
CA ALA A 121 -10.78 0.48 -13.39
C ALA A 121 -9.42 -0.14 -13.72
N ALA A 122 -8.69 0.42 -14.70
CA ALA A 122 -7.34 -0.01 -15.04
C ALA A 122 -6.36 0.17 -13.88
N ALA A 123 -6.42 1.31 -13.18
CA ALA A 123 -5.58 1.57 -12.02
C ALA A 123 -5.83 0.56 -10.88
N LEU A 124 -7.08 0.22 -10.58
CA LEU A 124 -7.42 -0.82 -9.59
C LEU A 124 -6.87 -2.19 -9.98
N ALA A 125 -6.96 -2.56 -11.27
CA ALA A 125 -6.40 -3.82 -11.77
C ALA A 125 -4.87 -3.85 -11.62
N ILE A 126 -4.19 -2.77 -11.98
CA ILE A 126 -2.73 -2.63 -11.81
C ILE A 126 -2.37 -2.71 -10.32
N ILE A 127 -3.13 -2.05 -9.44
CA ILE A 127 -2.90 -2.10 -7.98
C ILE A 127 -3.08 -3.51 -7.43
N ALA A 128 -4.14 -4.23 -7.84
CA ALA A 128 -4.37 -5.60 -7.42
C ALA A 128 -3.24 -6.52 -7.89
N ALA A 129 -2.92 -6.50 -9.19
CA ALA A 129 -1.88 -7.35 -9.78
C ALA A 129 -0.48 -7.05 -9.20
N GLY A 130 -0.11 -5.77 -9.11
CA GLY A 130 1.18 -5.36 -8.56
C GLY A 130 1.31 -5.65 -7.06
N SER A 131 0.22 -5.54 -6.31
CA SER A 131 0.20 -5.93 -4.89
C SER A 131 0.32 -7.45 -4.72
N ALA A 132 -0.37 -8.25 -5.53
CA ALA A 132 -0.23 -9.70 -5.53
C ALA A 132 1.21 -10.14 -5.87
N LEU A 133 1.82 -9.55 -6.90
CA LEU A 133 3.22 -9.79 -7.25
C LEU A 133 4.17 -9.39 -6.11
N THR A 134 3.88 -8.28 -5.42
CA THR A 134 4.64 -7.84 -4.24
C THR A 134 4.52 -8.84 -3.08
N CYS A 135 3.35 -9.43 -2.85
CA CYS A 135 3.19 -10.51 -1.88
C CYS A 135 4.09 -11.70 -2.22
N VAL A 136 4.03 -12.20 -3.46
CA VAL A 136 4.83 -13.36 -3.89
C VAL A 136 6.32 -13.10 -3.76
N THR A 137 6.80 -11.97 -4.26
CA THR A 137 8.22 -11.59 -4.19
C THR A 137 8.72 -11.45 -2.76
N ARG A 138 7.94 -10.80 -1.86
CA ARG A 138 8.31 -10.69 -0.44
C ARG A 138 8.30 -12.02 0.28
N THR A 139 7.30 -12.87 0.05
CA THR A 139 7.23 -14.19 0.67
C THR A 139 8.41 -15.07 0.24
N ARG A 140 8.74 -15.08 -1.05
CA ARG A 140 9.92 -15.81 -1.56
C ARG A 140 11.21 -15.32 -0.91
N ALA A 141 11.40 -14.01 -0.82
CA ALA A 141 12.55 -13.43 -0.17
C ALA A 141 12.61 -13.82 1.32
N LEU A 142 11.47 -13.78 2.03
CA LEU A 142 11.38 -14.15 3.44
C LEU A 142 11.81 -15.60 3.68
N VAL A 143 11.35 -16.54 2.85
CA VAL A 143 11.73 -17.95 2.93
C VAL A 143 13.23 -18.13 2.73
N GLN A 144 13.82 -17.43 1.76
CA GLN A 144 15.27 -17.49 1.51
C GLN A 144 16.09 -16.99 2.71
N ASP A 145 15.66 -15.90 3.35
CA ASP A 145 16.35 -15.39 4.54
C ASP A 145 16.25 -16.36 5.71
N LEU A 146 15.08 -16.99 5.91
CA LEU A 146 14.88 -17.96 6.98
C LEU A 146 15.78 -19.20 6.79
N HIS A 147 15.91 -19.71 5.56
CA HIS A 147 16.82 -20.81 5.27
C HIS A 147 18.27 -20.43 5.59
N ARG A 148 18.71 -19.24 5.16
CA ARG A 148 20.07 -18.75 5.44
C ARG A 148 20.37 -18.62 6.94
N ILE A 149 19.43 -18.06 7.71
CA ILE A 149 19.58 -17.94 9.18
C ILE A 149 19.66 -19.33 9.85
N THR A 150 18.91 -20.30 9.32
CA THR A 150 18.90 -21.67 9.85
C THR A 150 20.22 -22.39 9.57
N GLU A 151 20.78 -22.23 8.37
CA GLU A 151 22.09 -22.77 7.98
C GLU A 151 23.21 -22.17 8.83
N GLU A 152 23.24 -20.85 9.00
CA GLU A 152 24.23 -20.14 9.83
C GLU A 152 24.21 -20.63 11.29
N LYS A 153 23.03 -20.93 11.85
CA LYS A 153 22.90 -21.49 13.22
C LYS A 153 23.30 -22.96 13.33
N THR A 154 23.26 -23.72 12.24
CA THR A 154 23.61 -25.15 12.24
C THR A 154 25.12 -25.36 12.12
N HIS A 155 25.83 -24.38 11.56
CA HIS A 155 27.29 -24.42 11.35
C HIS A 155 28.10 -23.60 12.38
N ALA A 156 27.44 -22.98 13.36
CA ALA A 156 28.05 -22.24 14.48
C ALA A 156 28.02 -23.07 15.77
#